data_AF-A0A226GXX2-F1
#
_entry.id   AF-A0A226GXX2-F1
#
_cell.length_a   1.000
_cell.length_b   1.000
_cell.length_c   1.000
_cell.angle_alpha   90.00
_cell.angle_beta   90.00
_cell.angle_gamma   90.00
#
_symmetry.space_group_name_H-M   'P 1'
#
loop_
_entity.id
_entity.type
_entity.pdbx_description
1 polymer ?
#
loop_
_entity_poly.entity_id
_entity_poly.type
_entity_poly.pdbx_seq_one_letter_code
_entity_poly.pdbx_strand_id
1 'polypeptide(L)'
;MIFIAIIMFIFFYCFIIKFLNFGLPSSCEGQPLIYCKSRGLTRSFSEILRFNFSQAIYYNPYSIKIFLFFLVQLLARFFVNTIIRLSNFKIILRLDVSITIIFFIFSFYNLILI
;
A
#
# COMPACT_ATOMS: atom_id res chain seq x y z
N MET A 1 -0.70 17.30 -7.59
CA MET A 1 0.67 17.47 -7.03
C MET A 1 0.70 17.39 -5.51
N ILE A 2 -0.17 18.11 -4.78
CA ILE A 2 -0.26 18.04 -3.30
C ILE A 2 -0.36 16.59 -2.77
N PHE A 3 -1.21 15.76 -3.37
CA PHE A 3 -1.40 14.37 -2.93
C PHE A 3 -0.13 13.52 -3.06
N ILE A 4 0.68 13.74 -4.11
CA ILE A 4 1.95 13.03 -4.31
C ILE A 4 2.96 13.44 -3.25
N ALA A 5 3.03 14.73 -2.91
CA ALA A 5 3.92 15.23 -1.86
C ALA A 5 3.57 14.64 -0.48
N ILE A 6 2.28 14.54 -0.15
CA ILE A 6 1.82 13.91 1.09
C ILE A 6 2.20 12.44 1.13
N ILE A 7 2.00 11.70 0.03
CA ILE A 7 2.40 10.30 -0.08
C ILE A 7 3.91 10.18 0.15
N MET A 8 4.72 10.95 -0.56
CA MET A 8 6.19 10.94 -0.38
C MET A 8 6.61 11.22 1.07
N PHE A 9 5.94 12.16 1.75
CA PHE A 9 6.21 12.46 3.15
C PHE A 9 5.91 11.26 4.07
N ILE A 10 4.80 10.56 3.85
CA ILE A 10 4.44 9.35 4.60
C ILE A 10 5.49 8.25 4.38
N PHE A 11 5.92 8.03 3.14
CA PHE A 11 6.99 7.08 2.81
C PHE A 11 8.29 7.42 3.54
N PHE A 12 8.68 8.71 3.55
CA PHE A 12 9.87 9.19 4.25
C PHE A 12 9.79 9.00 5.77
N TYR A 13 8.64 9.33 6.38
CA TYR A 13 8.39 9.11 7.80
C TYR A 13 8.52 7.63 8.17
N CYS A 14 7.91 6.72 7.41
CA CYS A 14 7.99 5.28 7.65
C CYS A 14 9.40 4.69 7.46
N PHE A 15 10.23 5.33 6.63
CA PHE A 15 11.64 4.96 6.50
C PHE A 15 12.44 5.35 7.75
N ILE A 16 12.21 6.57 8.25
CA ILE A 16 12.91 7.15 9.41
C ILE A 16 12.51 6.49 10.73
N ILE A 17 11.24 6.08 10.91
CA ILE A 17 10.73 5.65 12.22
C ILE A 17 11.49 4.47 12.83
N LYS A 18 12.09 3.57 12.04
CA LYS A 18 12.90 2.46 12.57
C LYS A 18 14.28 2.91 13.10
N PHE A 19 14.73 4.12 12.79
CA PHE A 19 15.89 4.76 13.43
C PHE A 19 15.51 5.49 14.74
N LEU A 20 14.24 5.84 14.91
CA LEU A 20 13.75 6.32 16.19
C LEU A 20 13.30 5.12 17.03
N ASN A 21 13.90 4.94 18.21
CA ASN A 21 13.58 3.84 19.13
C ASN A 21 12.15 3.91 19.73
N PHE A 22 11.29 4.81 19.25
CA PHE A 22 9.89 4.92 19.65
C PHE A 22 9.00 4.22 18.63
N GLY A 23 8.81 2.92 18.81
CA GLY A 23 7.78 2.17 18.08
C GLY A 23 6.40 2.46 18.68
N LEU A 24 5.46 2.97 17.89
CA LEU A 24 4.06 3.06 18.31
C LEU A 24 3.45 1.65 18.32
N PRO A 25 3.05 1.11 19.49
CA PRO A 25 2.38 -0.18 19.54
C PRO A 25 1.00 -0.08 18.89
N SER A 26 0.64 -1.06 18.08
CA SER A 26 -0.72 -1.15 17.54
C SER A 26 -1.68 -1.68 18.60
N SER A 27 -2.95 -1.26 18.57
CA SER A 27 -3.99 -1.79 19.47
C SER A 27 -4.19 -3.32 19.38
N CYS A 28 -3.69 -3.95 18.31
CA CYS A 28 -3.73 -5.39 18.07
C CYS A 28 -2.43 -6.12 18.45
N GLU A 29 -1.49 -5.49 19.17
CA GLU A 29 -0.28 -6.19 19.59
C GLU A 29 -0.60 -7.38 20.49
N GLY A 30 0.09 -8.50 20.27
CA GLY A 30 -0.13 -9.76 21.00
C GLY A 30 -1.29 -10.61 20.49
N GLN A 31 -2.22 -10.06 19.70
CA GLN A 31 -3.37 -10.83 19.21
C GLN A 31 -3.02 -11.75 18.03
N PRO A 32 -3.64 -12.94 17.90
CA PRO A 32 -3.45 -13.80 16.74
C PRO A 32 -3.86 -13.10 15.45
N LEU A 33 -3.16 -13.40 14.35
CA LEU A 33 -3.42 -12.79 13.04
C LEU A 33 -4.87 -12.99 12.55
N ILE A 34 -5.52 -14.06 13.01
CA ILE A 34 -6.93 -14.40 12.73
C ILE A 34 -7.88 -13.32 13.26
N TYR A 35 -7.58 -12.73 14.42
CA TYR A 35 -8.41 -11.69 15.03
C TYR A 35 -8.06 -10.29 14.52
N CYS A 36 -6.79 -10.05 14.17
CA CYS A 36 -6.36 -8.77 13.65
C CYS A 36 -5.38 -8.91 12.47
N LYS A 37 -5.95 -9.02 11.26
CA LYS A 37 -5.21 -9.10 10.00
C LYS A 37 -4.40 -7.83 9.66
N SER A 38 -4.70 -6.69 10.31
CA SER A 38 -3.97 -5.42 10.16
C SER A 38 -2.74 -5.29 11.07
N ARG A 39 -2.52 -6.25 12.00
CA ARG A 39 -1.36 -6.27 12.89
C ARG A 39 -0.06 -6.24 12.07
N GLY A 40 0.88 -5.39 12.49
CA GLY A 40 2.23 -5.36 11.90
C GLY A 40 2.34 -4.73 10.51
N LEU A 41 1.26 -4.19 9.92
CA LEU A 41 1.31 -3.55 8.60
C LEU A 41 2.33 -2.42 8.51
N THR A 42 2.38 -1.53 9.52
CA THR A 42 3.35 -0.41 9.55
C THR A 42 4.80 -0.90 9.64
N ARG A 43 5.07 -1.93 10.45
CA ARG A 43 6.41 -2.55 10.55
C ARG A 43 6.80 -3.22 9.24
N SER A 44 5.86 -3.97 8.68
CA SER A 44 6.05 -4.61 7.38
C SER A 44 6.31 -3.60 6.26
N PHE A 45 5.63 -2.46 6.26
CA PHE A 45 5.87 -1.39 5.30
C PHE A 45 7.29 -0.83 5.42
N SER A 46 7.74 -0.56 6.65
CA SER A 46 9.11 -0.08 6.90
C SER A 46 10.17 -1.06 6.38
N GLU A 47 9.95 -2.37 6.52
CA GLU A 47 10.83 -3.39 5.95
C GLU A 47 10.75 -3.45 4.41
N ILE A 48 9.56 -3.29 3.80
CA ILE A 48 9.39 -3.20 2.35
C ILE A 48 10.20 -2.03 1.77
N LEU A 49 10.17 -0.87 2.42
CA LEU A 49 10.96 0.30 2.01
C LEU A 49 12.48 0.07 2.06
N ARG A 50 12.92 -0.92 2.84
CA ARG A 50 14.33 -1.33 2.98
C ARG A 50 14.67 -2.56 2.14
N PHE A 51 13.76 -2.98 1.26
CA PHE A 51 13.90 -4.20 0.45
C PHE A 51 14.05 -5.49 1.28
N ASN A 52 13.63 -5.50 2.55
CA ASN A 52 13.68 -6.66 3.42
C ASN A 52 12.35 -7.43 3.41
N PHE A 53 12.05 -8.06 2.28
CA PHE A 53 10.75 -8.72 2.04
C PHE A 53 10.50 -9.90 2.98
N SER A 54 11.52 -10.67 3.35
CA SER A 54 11.39 -11.80 4.28
C SER A 54 10.84 -11.35 5.64
N GLN A 55 11.40 -10.26 6.18
CA GLN A 55 10.96 -9.71 7.46
C GLN A 55 9.60 -9.03 7.35
N ALA A 56 9.31 -8.40 6.20
CA ALA A 56 7.99 -7.84 5.93
C ALA A 56 6.89 -8.92 5.98
N ILE A 57 7.10 -10.05 5.30
CA ILE A 57 6.17 -11.18 5.30
C ILE A 57 6.01 -11.76 6.70
N TYR A 58 7.11 -11.86 7.47
CA TYR A 58 7.07 -12.30 8.85
C TYR A 58 6.17 -11.40 9.73
N TYR A 59 6.25 -10.08 9.56
CA TYR A 59 5.39 -9.16 10.30
C TYR A 59 3.93 -9.19 9.85
N ASN A 60 3.68 -9.28 8.54
CA ASN A 60 2.35 -9.47 8.00
C ASN A 60 2.41 -10.12 6.61
N PRO A 61 1.83 -11.31 6.41
CA PRO A 61 1.89 -12.02 5.12
C PRO A 61 1.05 -11.35 4.01
N TYR A 62 0.09 -10.50 4.37
CA TYR A 62 -0.78 -9.81 3.41
C TYR A 62 -0.22 -8.46 2.94
N SER A 63 0.79 -7.95 3.65
CA SER A 63 1.39 -6.63 3.41
C SER A 63 1.83 -6.39 1.97
N ILE A 64 2.51 -7.37 1.36
CA ILE A 64 3.06 -7.21 0.01
C ILE A 64 1.97 -6.91 -0.99
N LYS A 65 0.86 -7.67 -0.97
CA LYS A 65 -0.26 -7.45 -1.89
C LYS A 65 -0.88 -6.06 -1.67
N ILE A 66 -1.08 -5.67 -0.42
CA ILE A 66 -1.66 -4.38 -0.04
C ILE A 66 -0.78 -3.21 -0.51
N PHE A 67 0.51 -3.24 -0.21
CA PHE A 67 1.41 -2.15 -0.61
C PHE A 67 1.69 -2.13 -2.11
N LEU A 68 1.65 -3.29 -2.77
CA LEU A 68 1.70 -3.37 -4.23
C LEU A 68 0.49 -2.67 -4.87
N PHE A 69 -0.71 -2.79 -4.30
CA PHE A 69 -1.88 -2.01 -4.74
C PHE A 69 -1.57 -0.52 -4.77
N PHE A 70 -1.09 0.03 -3.66
CA PHE A 70 -0.78 1.46 -3.58
C PHE A 70 0.35 1.89 -4.54
N LEU A 71 1.38 1.05 -4.71
CA LEU A 71 2.46 1.31 -5.66
C LEU A 71 1.95 1.36 -7.10
N VAL A 72 1.17 0.36 -7.51
CA VAL A 72 0.59 0.30 -8.86
C VAL A 72 -0.37 1.46 -9.08
N GLN A 73 -1.18 1.84 -8.08
CA GLN A 73 -2.06 3.01 -8.18
C GLN A 73 -1.28 4.31 -8.34
N LEU A 74 -0.17 4.48 -7.62
CA LEU A 74 0.68 5.67 -7.77
C LEU A 74 1.27 5.76 -9.19
N LEU A 75 1.79 4.64 -9.70
CA LEU A 75 2.32 4.57 -11.07
C LEU A 75 1.22 4.79 -12.12
N ALA A 76 0.06 4.14 -11.95
CA ALA A 76 -1.08 4.29 -12.84
C ALA A 76 -1.52 5.75 -12.97
N ARG A 77 -1.57 6.50 -11.86
CA ARG A 77 -1.91 7.94 -11.89
C ARG A 77 -0.90 8.77 -12.69
N PHE A 78 0.38 8.43 -12.65
CA PHE A 78 1.40 9.08 -13.48
C PHE A 78 1.18 8.80 -14.96
N PHE A 79 0.89 7.55 -15.33
CA PHE A 79 0.60 7.15 -16.71
C PHE A 79 -0.71 7.75 -17.23
N VAL A 80 -1.79 7.68 -16.45
CA VAL A 80 -3.11 8.23 -16.81
C VAL A 80 -3.01 9.72 -17.08
N ASN A 81 -2.32 10.50 -16.24
CA ASN A 81 -2.12 11.92 -16.48
C ASN A 81 -1.39 12.23 -17.80
N THR A 82 -0.49 11.35 -18.24
CA THR A 82 0.23 11.50 -19.50
C THR A 82 -0.66 11.12 -20.69
N ILE A 83 -1.36 9.99 -20.59
CA ILE A 83 -2.19 9.43 -21.67
C ILE A 83 -3.47 10.25 -21.91
N ILE A 84 -4.05 10.82 -20.85
CA ILE A 84 -5.29 11.61 -20.94
C ILE A 84 -5.12 12.89 -21.77
N ARG A 85 -3.89 13.40 -21.89
CA ARG A 85 -3.56 14.52 -22.78
C ARG A 85 -3.63 14.13 -24.26
N LEU A 86 -3.51 12.84 -24.58
CA LEU A 86 -3.36 12.32 -25.94
C LEU A 86 -4.59 11.55 -26.45
N SER A 87 -5.57 11.24 -25.59
CA SER A 87 -6.67 10.33 -25.92
C SER A 87 -7.98 10.70 -25.23
N ASN A 88 -9.05 9.97 -25.55
CA ASN A 88 -10.41 10.25 -25.11
C ASN A 88 -10.59 9.99 -23.60
N PHE A 89 -10.81 11.07 -22.85
CA PHE A 89 -10.99 11.07 -21.39
C PHE A 89 -11.95 9.98 -20.88
N LYS A 90 -13.13 9.85 -21.51
CA LYS A 90 -14.19 8.91 -21.08
C LYS A 90 -13.79 7.44 -21.20
N ILE A 91 -12.93 7.08 -22.15
CA ILE A 91 -12.49 5.69 -22.34
C ILE A 91 -11.44 5.35 -21.29
N ILE A 92 -10.45 6.24 -21.12
CA ILE A 92 -9.37 6.09 -20.13
C ILE A 92 -9.95 6.01 -18.72
N LEU A 93 -10.91 6.86 -18.39
CA LEU A 93 -11.55 6.85 -17.08
C LEU A 93 -12.24 5.52 -16.78
N ARG A 94 -12.98 4.95 -17.74
CA ARG A 94 -13.65 3.66 -17.56
C ARG A 94 -12.63 2.53 -17.34
N LEU A 95 -11.57 2.50 -18.13
CA LEU A 95 -10.51 1.49 -17.98
C LEU A 95 -9.78 1.63 -16.64
N ASP A 96 -9.42 2.85 -16.23
CA ASP A 96 -8.75 3.12 -14.96
C ASP A 96 -9.58 2.64 -13.76
N VAL A 97 -10.87 2.94 -13.74
CA VAL A 97 -11.79 2.50 -12.69
C VAL A 97 -11.93 0.99 -12.68
N SER A 98 -12.14 0.34 -13.83
CA SER A 98 -12.28 -1.11 -13.91
C SER A 98 -11.02 -1.84 -13.46
N ILE A 99 -9.83 -1.43 -13.91
CA ILE A 99 -8.55 -2.03 -13.51
C ILE A 99 -8.33 -1.84 -12.00
N THR A 100 -8.63 -0.64 -11.48
CA THR A 100 -8.49 -0.34 -10.05
C THR A 100 -9.37 -1.22 -9.19
N ILE A 101 -10.63 -1.45 -9.57
CA ILE A 101 -11.55 -2.31 -8.83
C ILE A 101 -11.04 -3.76 -8.82
N ILE A 102 -10.64 -4.29 -9.98
CA ILE A 102 -10.13 -5.68 -10.07
C ILE A 102 -8.89 -5.83 -9.20
N PHE A 103 -7.95 -4.87 -9.27
CA PHE A 103 -6.70 -4.94 -8.50
C PHE A 103 -6.92 -4.75 -7.00
N PHE A 104 -7.92 -3.95 -6.61
CA PHE A 104 -8.33 -3.80 -5.23
C PHE A 104 -8.83 -5.14 -4.66
N ILE A 105 -9.73 -5.82 -5.36
CA ILE A 105 -10.24 -7.13 -4.92
C ILE A 105 -9.07 -8.13 -4.81
N PHE A 106 -8.21 -8.21 -5.82
CA PHE A 106 -7.04 -9.11 -5.78
C PHE A 106 -6.09 -8.83 -4.61
N SER A 107 -5.93 -7.58 -4.20
CA SER A 107 -4.98 -7.20 -3.17
C SER A 107 -5.56 -7.32 -1.75
N PHE A 108 -6.86 -7.04 -1.60
CA PHE A 108 -7.52 -6.96 -0.29
C PHE A 108 -8.46 -8.13 0.02
N TYR A 109 -8.66 -9.11 -0.88
CA TYR A 109 -9.59 -10.22 -0.61
C TYR A 109 -9.28 -10.96 0.70
N ASN A 110 -8.00 -11.20 1.03
CA ASN A 110 -7.60 -11.86 2.28
C ASN A 110 -8.00 -11.06 3.53
N LEU A 111 -8.09 -9.73 3.41
CA LEU A 111 -8.49 -8.85 4.50
C LEU A 111 -10.02 -8.77 4.63
N ILE A 112 -10.73 -8.82 3.50
CA ILE A 112 -12.18 -8.59 3.40
C ILE A 112 -12.99 -9.88 3.59
N LEU A 113 -12.60 -10.94 2.90
CA LEU A 113 -13.23 -12.25 3.01
C LEU A 113 -12.63 -12.95 4.23
N ILE A 114 -13.51 -13.20 5.21
CA ILE A 114 -13.23 -13.77 6.53
C ILE A 114 -12.51 -15.11 6.36
#